data_AF-A0A832GRW6-F1
#
_entry.id   AF-A0A832GRW6-F1
#
_cell.length_a   1.000
_cell.length_b   1.000
_cell.length_c   1.000
_cell.angle_alpha   90.00
_cell.angle_beta   90.00
_cell.angle_gamma   90.00
#
_symmetry.space_group_name_H-M   'P 1'
#
loop_
_entity.id
_entity.type
_entity.pdbx_description
1 polymer ?
#
loop_
_entity_poly.entity_id
_entity_poly.type
_entity_poly.pdbx_seq_one_letter_code
_entity_poly.pdbx_strand_id
1 'polypeptide(L)'
;MLSTFSNAILATCLAVNERLPNRRIEEKSLAMNMGLMNVFSSFIGGIPMCHGAEGFASQYFFGGRTGGAMIMEGICEIVLAFFFAESIAAIFNAFPASIIGAMLLFASLELGKFVTAMRRIELAQVIIIGIISFFTNLAAGFLIDMIIVYFF
;
A
#
# COMPACT_ATOMS: atom_id res chain seq x y z
N MET A 1 -8.07 8.39 -3.95
CA MET A 1 -7.06 9.47 -4.02
C MET A 1 -6.63 9.95 -2.63
N LEU A 2 -7.56 10.25 -1.70
CA LEU A 2 -7.20 10.58 -0.31
C LEU A 2 -6.48 9.44 0.43
N SER A 3 -6.86 8.17 0.20
CA SER A 3 -6.15 7.03 0.79
C SER A 3 -4.68 6.97 0.35
N THR A 4 -4.40 7.19 -0.93
CA THR A 4 -3.02 7.28 -1.45
C THR A 4 -2.27 8.48 -0.86
N PHE A 5 -2.92 9.63 -0.71
CA PHE A 5 -2.29 10.79 -0.07
C PHE A 5 -1.97 10.54 1.41
N SER A 6 -2.92 10.05 2.19
CA SER A 6 -2.72 9.82 3.63
C SER A 6 -1.79 8.63 3.91
N ASN A 7 -2.07 7.47 3.32
CA ASN A 7 -1.37 6.23 3.62
C ASN A 7 -0.05 6.10 2.85
N ALA A 8 -0.03 6.46 1.56
CA ALA A 8 1.15 6.24 0.73
C ALA A 8 2.11 7.43 0.67
N ILE A 9 1.60 8.66 0.82
CA ILE A 9 2.44 9.86 0.80
C ILE A 9 2.77 10.31 2.23
N LEU A 10 1.76 10.70 3.02
CA LEU A 10 1.97 11.30 4.33
C LEU A 10 2.54 10.29 5.34
N ALA A 11 1.88 9.14 5.53
CA ALA A 11 2.34 8.14 6.50
C ALA A 11 3.73 7.60 6.15
N THR A 12 4.03 7.38 4.87
CA THR A 12 5.36 6.98 4.42
C THR A 12 6.41 8.07 4.67
N CYS A 13 6.10 9.33 4.33
CA CYS A 13 6.99 10.47 4.59
C CYS A 13 7.33 10.59 6.08
N LEU A 14 6.31 10.50 6.94
CA LEU A 14 6.47 10.51 8.39
C LEU A 14 7.29 9.32 8.89
N ALA A 15 6.97 8.11 8.44
CA ALA A 15 7.67 6.89 8.86
C ALA A 15 9.16 6.91 8.50
N VAL A 16 9.49 7.42 7.30
CA VAL A 16 10.88 7.59 6.85
C VAL A 16 11.58 8.67 7.67
N ASN A 17 10.96 9.85 7.83
CA ASN A 17 11.56 10.98 8.53
C ASN A 17 11.77 10.72 10.03
N GLU A 18 10.91 9.90 10.64
CA GLU A 18 11.05 9.44 12.03
C GLU A 18 12.21 8.46 12.20
N ARG A 19 12.34 7.47 11.30
CA ARG A 19 13.34 6.39 11.40
C ARG A 19 14.71 6.75 10.81
N LEU A 20 14.75 7.72 9.89
CA LEU A 20 15.94 8.20 9.19
C LEU A 20 16.04 9.74 9.28
N PRO A 21 16.25 10.31 10.48
CA PRO A 21 16.20 11.77 10.70
C PRO A 21 17.27 12.55 9.91
N ASN A 22 18.36 11.90 9.52
CA ASN A 22 19.45 12.48 8.72
C ASN A 22 19.19 12.46 7.19
N ARG A 23 18.10 11.83 6.73
CA ARG A 23 17.76 11.67 5.30
C ARG A 23 16.28 11.97 5.08
N ARG A 24 15.87 13.19 5.44
CA ARG A 24 14.47 13.59 5.32
C ARG A 24 14.01 13.66 3.87
N ILE A 25 12.77 13.25 3.64
CA ILE A 25 12.08 13.33 2.35
C ILE A 25 10.85 14.23 2.49
N GLU A 26 10.41 14.79 1.37
CA GLU A 26 9.23 15.65 1.27
C GLU A 26 8.07 14.91 0.60
N GLU A 27 6.84 15.19 1.03
CA GLU A 27 5.61 14.61 0.50
C GLU A 27 5.47 14.89 -1.01
N LYS A 28 5.82 16.10 -1.44
CA LYS A 28 5.77 16.50 -2.85
C LYS A 28 6.71 15.66 -3.72
N SER A 29 7.92 15.39 -3.23
CA SER A 29 8.88 14.55 -3.92
C SER A 29 8.36 13.11 -4.06
N LEU A 30 7.79 12.57 -2.98
CA LEU A 30 7.24 11.23 -2.95
C LEU A 30 6.01 11.09 -3.89
N ALA A 31 5.14 12.09 -3.92
CA ALA A 31 4.00 12.17 -4.83
C ALA A 31 4.43 12.23 -6.29
N MET A 32 5.43 13.07 -6.62
CA MET A 32 5.96 13.19 -7.97
C MET A 32 6.61 11.89 -8.44
N ASN A 33 7.38 11.24 -7.57
CA ASN A 33 8.00 9.95 -7.86
C ASN A 33 6.95 8.86 -8.17
N MET A 34 5.92 8.74 -7.34
CA MET A 34 4.80 7.83 -7.62
C MET A 34 4.09 8.14 -8.94
N GLY A 35 3.85 9.43 -9.22
CA GLY A 35 3.24 9.85 -10.48
C GLY A 35 4.05 9.39 -11.69
N LEU A 36 5.36 9.69 -11.68
CA LEU A 36 6.28 9.27 -12.76
C LEU A 36 6.32 7.75 -12.90
N MET A 37 6.50 7.03 -11.80
CA MET A 37 6.59 5.57 -11.81
C MET A 37 5.33 4.92 -12.40
N ASN A 38 4.14 5.42 -12.04
CA ASN A 38 2.87 4.90 -12.56
C ASN A 38 2.63 5.26 -14.02
N VAL A 39 3.04 6.44 -14.47
CA VAL A 39 2.96 6.83 -15.88
C VAL A 39 3.84 5.91 -16.72
N PHE A 40 5.08 5.68 -16.30
CA PHE A 40 6.00 4.79 -17.04
C PHE A 40 5.57 3.33 -16.98
N SER A 41 5.14 2.82 -15.83
CA SER A 41 4.72 1.41 -15.68
C SER A 41 3.50 1.09 -16.54
N SER A 42 2.59 2.04 -16.74
CA SER A 42 1.40 1.86 -17.57
C SER A 42 1.73 1.52 -19.03
N PHE A 43 2.85 2.01 -19.57
CA PHE A 43 3.26 1.72 -20.96
C PHE A 43 3.76 0.29 -21.17
N ILE A 44 4.17 -0.40 -20.11
CA ILE A 44 4.71 -1.77 -20.15
C ILE A 44 3.74 -2.79 -19.57
N GLY A 45 2.47 -2.42 -19.36
CA GLY A 45 1.44 -3.30 -18.77
C GLY A 45 1.56 -3.46 -17.25
N GLY A 46 2.30 -2.58 -16.58
CA GLY A 46 2.40 -2.55 -15.12
C GLY A 46 1.08 -2.13 -14.46
N ILE A 47 0.86 -2.63 -13.25
CA ILE A 47 -0.27 -2.24 -12.41
C ILE A 47 0.04 -0.97 -11.61
N PRO A 48 -0.98 -0.19 -11.18
CA PRO A 48 -0.76 0.97 -10.34
C PRO A 48 -0.08 0.60 -9.01
N MET A 49 0.96 1.35 -8.65
CA MET A 49 1.80 1.15 -7.48
C MET A 49 1.85 2.41 -6.62
N CYS A 50 2.17 2.25 -5.34
CA CYS A 50 2.38 3.34 -4.40
C CYS A 50 3.57 3.04 -3.50
N HIS A 51 4.07 4.05 -2.78
CA HIS A 51 5.01 3.81 -1.69
C HIS A 51 4.23 3.45 -0.42
N GLY A 52 4.47 2.28 0.16
CA GLY A 52 3.84 1.86 1.40
C GLY A 52 4.71 2.12 2.61
N ALA A 53 4.17 2.78 3.64
CA ALA A 53 4.83 2.95 4.93
C ALA A 53 5.19 1.58 5.55
N GLU A 54 4.32 0.59 5.37
CA GLU A 54 4.50 -0.79 5.82
C GLU A 54 5.67 -1.49 5.13
N GLY A 55 5.78 -1.38 3.80
CA GLY A 55 6.90 -1.93 3.04
C GLY A 55 8.23 -1.29 3.42
N PHE A 56 8.25 0.03 3.66
CA PHE A 56 9.43 0.68 4.22
C PHE A 56 9.74 0.18 5.64
N ALA A 57 8.73 0.01 6.50
CA ALA A 57 8.91 -0.44 7.87
C ALA A 57 9.46 -1.87 7.93
N SER A 58 9.02 -2.77 7.05
CA SER A 58 9.57 -4.14 6.97
C SER A 58 11.03 -4.13 6.51
N GLN A 59 11.34 -3.38 5.45
CA GLN A 59 12.72 -3.21 4.97
C GLN A 59 13.62 -2.63 6.08
N TYR A 60 13.12 -1.63 6.82
CA TYR A 60 13.84 -1.07 7.97
C TYR A 60 14.00 -2.09 9.10
N PHE A 61 12.97 -2.89 9.41
CA PHE A 61 13.05 -3.94 10.43
C PHE A 61 14.14 -4.97 10.10
N PHE A 62 14.25 -5.39 8.84
CA PHE A 62 15.28 -6.33 8.37
C PHE A 62 16.67 -5.70 8.14
N GLY A 63 16.89 -4.44 8.56
CA GLY A 63 18.20 -3.81 8.51
C GLY A 63 18.47 -2.94 7.27
N GLY A 64 17.51 -2.80 6.36
CA GLY A 64 17.57 -1.85 5.26
C GLY A 64 17.64 -0.40 5.76
N ARG A 65 18.67 0.35 5.35
CA ARG A 65 18.85 1.77 5.73
C ARG A 65 18.96 2.70 4.52
N THR A 66 18.95 2.14 3.32
CA THR A 66 19.07 2.87 2.05
C THR A 66 18.13 2.23 1.02
N GLY A 67 17.91 2.92 -0.11
CA GLY A 67 17.16 2.36 -1.24
C GLY A 67 17.83 1.14 -1.90
N GLY A 68 19.06 0.77 -1.50
CA GLY A 68 19.74 -0.41 -2.01
C GLY A 68 18.96 -1.71 -1.76
N ALA A 69 18.25 -1.82 -0.64
CA ALA A 69 17.40 -2.99 -0.35
C ALA A 69 16.28 -3.13 -1.38
N MET A 70 15.57 -2.04 -1.69
CA MET A 70 14.53 -2.02 -2.73
C MET A 70 15.08 -2.29 -4.13
N ILE A 71 16.28 -1.78 -4.45
CA ILE A 71 16.93 -2.07 -5.73
C ILE A 71 17.28 -3.56 -5.85
N MET A 72 17.83 -4.15 -4.79
CA MET A 72 18.15 -5.59 -4.77
C MET A 72 16.89 -6.45 -4.91
N GLU A 73 15.82 -6.09 -4.22
CA GLU A 73 14.51 -6.74 -4.34
C GLU A 73 14.03 -6.76 -5.80
N GLY A 74 13.98 -5.60 -6.46
CA GLY A 74 13.59 -5.51 -7.86
C GLY A 74 14.52 -6.25 -8.83
N ILE A 75 15.84 -6.23 -8.60
CA ILE A 75 16.79 -7.00 -9.41
C ILE A 75 16.54 -8.50 -9.25
N CYS A 76 16.34 -8.97 -8.01
CA CYS A 76 16.01 -10.36 -7.74
C CYS A 76 14.73 -10.77 -8.47
N GLU A 77 13.67 -9.97 -8.39
CA GLU A 77 12.41 -10.22 -9.10
C GLU A 77 12.58 -10.28 -10.62
N ILE A 78 13.37 -9.37 -11.21
CA ILE A 78 13.66 -9.37 -12.65
C ILE A 78 14.42 -10.65 -13.03
N VAL A 79 15.47 -11.02 -12.30
CA VAL A 79 16.23 -12.26 -12.55
C VAL A 79 15.31 -13.48 -12.45
N LEU A 80 14.49 -13.54 -11.41
CA LEU A 80 13.52 -14.60 -11.21
C LEU A 80 12.49 -14.67 -12.35
N ALA A 81 11.98 -13.54 -12.81
CA ALA A 81 11.03 -13.46 -13.91
C ALA A 81 11.65 -13.89 -15.25
N PHE A 82 12.90 -13.51 -15.54
CA PHE A 82 13.53 -13.86 -16.83
C PHE A 82 14.03 -15.32 -16.89
N PHE A 83 14.56 -15.85 -15.79
CA PHE A 83 15.24 -17.16 -15.79
C PHE A 83 14.41 -18.27 -15.16
N PHE A 84 13.43 -17.95 -14.30
CA PHE A 84 12.71 -18.94 -13.48
C PHE A 84 11.17 -18.78 -13.53
N ALA A 85 10.62 -18.09 -14.54
CA ALA A 85 9.18 -17.82 -14.64
C ALA A 85 8.30 -19.06 -14.46
N GLU A 86 8.58 -20.13 -15.20
CA GLU A 86 7.78 -21.37 -15.13
C GLU A 86 7.90 -22.06 -13.78
N SER A 87 9.10 -22.07 -13.19
CA SER A 87 9.33 -22.68 -11.87
C SER A 87 8.57 -21.92 -10.78
N ILE A 88 8.60 -20.59 -10.83
CA ILE A 88 7.87 -19.74 -9.88
C ILE A 88 6.36 -19.88 -10.06
N ALA A 89 5.89 -19.91 -11.30
CA ALA A 89 4.47 -20.15 -11.58
C ALA A 89 4.01 -21.50 -11.02
N ALA A 90 4.83 -22.56 -11.12
CA ALA A 90 4.53 -23.85 -10.52
C ALA A 90 4.45 -23.77 -8.98
N ILE A 91 5.40 -23.09 -8.34
CA ILE A 91 5.41 -22.88 -6.88
C ILE A 91 4.18 -22.10 -6.44
N PHE A 92 3.84 -21.00 -7.11
CA PHE A 92 2.68 -20.18 -6.77
C PHE A 92 1.36 -20.90 -6.98
N ASN A 93 1.24 -21.74 -8.02
CA ASN A 93 0.05 -22.58 -8.22
C ASN A 93 -0.07 -23.69 -7.17
N ALA A 94 1.05 -24.18 -6.64
CA ALA A 94 1.07 -25.15 -5.54
C ALA A 94 0.88 -24.49 -4.16
N PHE A 95 0.98 -23.16 -4.06
CA PHE A 95 0.92 -22.45 -2.79
C PHE A 95 -0.50 -22.51 -2.20
N PRO A 96 -0.68 -22.98 -0.95
CA PRO A 96 -2.01 -23.15 -0.39
C PRO A 96 -2.76 -21.82 -0.25
N ALA A 97 -3.93 -21.72 -0.89
CA ALA A 97 -4.80 -20.55 -0.80
C ALA A 97 -5.22 -20.23 0.66
N SER A 98 -5.26 -21.25 1.53
CA SER A 98 -5.55 -21.08 2.96
C SER A 98 -4.49 -20.23 3.68
N ILE A 99 -3.21 -20.35 3.30
CA ILE A 99 -2.13 -19.54 3.88
C ILE A 99 -2.28 -18.09 3.43
N ILE A 100 -2.55 -17.86 2.14
CA ILE A 100 -2.81 -16.52 1.61
C ILE A 100 -4.01 -15.88 2.32
N GLY A 101 -5.10 -16.63 2.48
CA GLY A 101 -6.28 -16.18 3.22
C GLY A 101 -5.96 -15.82 4.67
N ALA A 102 -5.17 -16.63 5.37
CA ALA A 102 -4.75 -16.35 6.74
C ALA A 102 -3.87 -15.09 6.83
N MET A 103 -2.95 -14.89 5.88
CA MET A 103 -2.12 -13.68 5.80
C MET A 103 -2.97 -12.43 5.53
N LEU A 104 -3.92 -12.50 4.61
CA LEU A 104 -4.84 -11.40 4.30
C LEU A 104 -5.77 -11.07 5.48
N LEU A 105 -6.23 -12.09 6.22
CA LEU A 105 -7.02 -11.90 7.43
C LEU A 105 -6.20 -11.23 8.52
N PHE A 106 -4.96 -11.68 8.74
CA PHE A 106 -4.05 -11.06 9.70
C PHE A 106 -3.78 -9.59 9.35
N ALA A 107 -3.47 -9.29 8.09
CA ALA A 107 -3.27 -7.91 7.63
C ALA A 107 -4.54 -7.07 7.85
N SER A 108 -5.72 -7.62 7.51
CA SER A 108 -7.00 -6.94 7.73
C SER A 108 -7.26 -6.64 9.21
N LEU A 109 -6.90 -7.54 10.12
CA LEU A 109 -7.02 -7.32 11.56
C LEU A 109 -6.02 -6.26 12.06
N GLU A 110 -4.80 -6.25 11.53
CA GLU A 110 -3.79 -5.25 11.87
C GLU A 110 -4.25 -3.83 11.45
N LEU A 111 -4.68 -3.69 10.20
CA LEU A 111 -5.27 -2.46 9.67
C LEU A 111 -6.58 -2.09 10.40
N GLY A 112 -7.36 -3.07 10.84
CA GLY A 112 -8.60 -2.86 11.58
C GLY A 112 -8.41 -2.26 12.99
N LYS A 113 -7.23 -2.39 13.61
CA LYS A 113 -6.98 -1.85 14.96
C LYS A 113 -7.16 -0.34 15.05
N PHE A 114 -6.93 0.39 13.96
CA PHE A 114 -7.13 1.85 13.94
C PHE A 114 -8.59 2.26 14.19
N VAL A 115 -9.55 1.37 13.90
CA VAL A 115 -10.97 1.58 14.13
C VAL A 115 -11.30 1.76 15.62
N THR A 116 -10.55 1.12 16.52
CA THR A 116 -10.83 1.22 17.96
C THR A 116 -10.50 2.57 18.56
N ALA A 117 -9.69 3.39 17.87
CA ALA A 117 -9.32 4.73 18.31
C ALA A 117 -10.27 5.84 17.80
N MET A 118 -11.24 5.48 16.94
CA MET A 118 -12.11 6.45 16.27
C MET A 118 -13.29 6.90 17.14
N ARG A 119 -13.77 8.13 16.90
CA ARG A 119 -15.03 8.61 17.50
C ARG A 119 -16.24 7.89 16.89
N ARG A 120 -17.38 7.89 17.59
CA ARG A 120 -18.60 7.22 17.10
C ARG A 120 -19.07 7.69 15.71
N ILE A 121 -18.89 8.98 15.41
CA ILE A 121 -19.28 9.57 14.11
C ILE A 121 -18.33 9.08 12.99
N GLU A 122 -17.02 9.11 13.22
CA GLU A 122 -16.00 8.61 12.30
C GLU A 122 -16.16 7.10 12.06
N LEU A 123 -16.45 6.34 13.11
CA LEU A 123 -16.73 4.92 13.02
C LEU A 123 -17.94 4.62 12.14
N ALA A 124 -19.03 5.38 12.29
CA ALA A 124 -20.21 5.24 11.46
C ALA A 124 -19.89 5.53 9.98
N GLN A 125 -19.11 6.57 9.70
CA GLN A 125 -18.64 6.88 8.34
C GLN A 125 -17.81 5.73 7.76
N VAL A 126 -16.79 5.25 8.48
CA VAL A 126 -15.95 4.14 8.00
C VAL A 126 -16.76 2.86 7.73
N ILE A 127 -17.74 2.53 8.58
CA ILE A 127 -18.63 1.38 8.37
C ILE A 127 -19.49 1.57 7.11
N ILE A 128 -20.08 2.75 6.92
CA ILE A 128 -20.91 3.06 5.74
C ILE A 128 -20.08 2.91 4.46
N ILE A 129 -18.88 3.49 4.43
CA ILE A 129 -17.96 3.39 3.28
C ILE A 129 -17.61 1.92 3.03
N GLY A 130 -17.26 1.18 4.09
CA GLY A 130 -16.92 -0.23 3.99
C GLY A 130 -18.05 -1.08 3.39
N ILE A 131 -19.29 -0.86 3.84
CA ILE A 131 -20.47 -1.55 3.30
C ILE A 131 -20.66 -1.22 1.82
N ILE A 132 -20.66 0.07 1.46
CA ILE A 132 -20.84 0.50 0.07
C ILE A 132 -19.73 -0.07 -0.81
N SER A 133 -18.47 0.02 -0.38
CA SER A 133 -17.32 -0.50 -1.12
C SER A 133 -17.37 -2.01 -1.31
N PHE A 134 -17.87 -2.76 -0.32
CA PHE A 134 -18.04 -4.21 -0.41
C PHE A 134 -19.06 -4.62 -1.47
N PHE A 135 -20.20 -3.92 -1.55
CA PHE A 135 -21.26 -4.26 -2.51
C PHE A 135 -21.09 -3.63 -3.90
N THR A 136 -20.26 -2.59 -4.04
CA THR A 136 -20.09 -1.88 -5.31
C THR A 136 -18.65 -1.89 -5.77
N ASN A 137 -17.85 -0.95 -5.29
CA ASN A 137 -16.40 -0.85 -5.46
C ASN A 137 -15.86 0.27 -4.57
N LEU A 138 -14.54 0.31 -4.43
CA LEU A 138 -13.83 1.35 -3.67
C LEU A 138 -14.10 2.77 -4.20
N ALA A 139 -14.30 2.94 -5.51
CA ALA A 139 -14.52 4.26 -6.10
C ALA A 139 -15.89 4.85 -5.69
N ALA A 140 -16.95 4.05 -5.73
CA ALA A 140 -18.29 4.47 -5.33
C ALA A 140 -18.37 4.77 -3.82
N GLY A 141 -17.76 3.93 -2.97
CA GLY A 141 -17.66 4.20 -1.54
C GLY A 141 -16.95 5.53 -1.24
N PHE A 142 -15.83 5.78 -1.93
CA PHE A 142 -15.10 7.03 -1.81
C PHE A 142 -15.90 8.27 -2.27
N LEU A 143 -16.63 8.18 -3.38
CA LEU A 143 -17.44 9.30 -3.88
C LEU A 143 -18.58 9.65 -2.92
N ILE A 144 -19.24 8.64 -2.35
CA ILE A 144 -20.33 8.85 -1.39
C ILE A 144 -19.79 9.48 -0.10
N ASP A 145 -18.64 9.02 0.39
CA ASP A 145 -17.96 9.64 1.54
C ASP A 145 -17.69 11.13 1.30
N MET A 146 -17.14 11.47 0.14
CA MET A 146 -16.83 12.84 -0.23
C MET A 146 -18.09 13.73 -0.24
N ILE A 147 -19.22 13.20 -0.70
CA ILE A 147 -20.51 13.90 -0.64
C ILE A 147 -20.94 14.09 0.81
N ILE A 148 -20.90 13.04 1.63
CA ILE A 148 -21.30 13.11 3.04
C ILE A 148 -20.49 14.18 3.80
N VAL A 149 -19.17 14.17 3.66
CA VAL A 149 -18.25 15.13 4.31
C VAL A 149 -18.41 16.56 3.77
N TYR A 150 -18.82 16.73 2.52
CA TYR A 150 -19.03 18.07 1.95
C TYR A 150 -20.34 18.71 2.44
N PHE A 151 -21.37 17.90 2.71
CA PHE A 151 -22.71 18.39 3.12
C PHE A 151 -22.93 18.39 4.64
N PHE A 152 -22.07 17.74 5.44
CA PHE A 152 -22.11 17.69 6.90
C PHE A 152 -20.78 18.10 7.52
#